data_AF-A0A0P1HC61-F1
#
_entry.id   AF-A0A0P1HC61-F1
#
_cell.length_a   1.000
_cell.length_b   1.000
_cell.length_c   1.000
_cell.angle_alpha   90.00
_cell.angle_beta   90.00
_cell.angle_gamma   90.00
#
_symmetry.space_group_name_H-M   'P 1'
#
loop_
_entity.id
_entity.type
_entity.pdbx_description
1 polymer ?
#
loop_
_entity_poly.entity_id
_entity_poly.type
_entity_poly.pdbx_seq_one_letter_code
_entity_poly.pdbx_strand_id
1 'polypeptide(L)'
;MSSSEGPYVANEYGERIRALEVRIENDEKSTIRRFGALGGIIALVLSIVMGFISFADRVYFQGVKDRESSRAELRAITARITEINWKLLSNSDLNSAASQAISKVANGEKVSLIVRANELSEELSYDLGFAELIVLSAESLNFGMNEVARKYARVAIKKSEIPAFRSESARYLARSLFAPGEGSDPEKARSVFRESIAIGSRSLDLAAQYAAQNAYVDWIISEVSHGNCDVAQDLLDEAISESGLQETTVVYFLKGSLVTSGKCSDLEGS
;
A
#
# COMPACT_ATOMS: atom_id res chain seq x y z
N MET A 1 47.74 3.92 -110.76
CA MET A 1 46.99 2.79 -110.17
C MET A 1 47.13 2.91 -108.66
N SER A 2 46.02 3.28 -108.02
CA SER A 2 45.92 3.57 -106.58
C SER A 2 45.60 2.29 -105.83
N SER A 3 46.37 1.96 -104.80
CA SER A 3 46.09 0.87 -103.87
C SER A 3 45.42 1.46 -102.63
N SER A 4 44.10 1.29 -102.54
CA SER A 4 43.31 1.52 -101.35
C SER A 4 43.11 0.22 -100.57
N GLU A 5 42.80 0.39 -99.28
CA GLU A 5 42.23 -0.57 -98.32
C GLU A 5 43.23 -1.35 -97.45
N GLY A 6 43.14 -1.33 -96.11
CA GLY A 6 42.08 -0.76 -95.28
C GLY A 6 42.38 -0.69 -93.77
N PRO A 7 41.53 -0.01 -92.98
CA PRO A 7 41.59 0.01 -91.53
C PRO A 7 40.38 -0.74 -90.94
N TYR A 8 40.45 -2.06 -90.81
CA TYR A 8 39.35 -2.86 -90.23
C TYR A 8 39.64 -3.44 -88.83
N VAL A 9 40.85 -3.30 -88.31
CA VAL A 9 41.26 -3.97 -87.04
C VAL A 9 41.11 -3.05 -85.81
N ALA A 10 40.98 -1.74 -85.98
CA ALA A 10 40.91 -0.78 -84.86
C ALA A 10 39.52 -0.66 -84.20
N ASN A 11 38.45 -1.10 -84.87
CA ASN A 11 37.08 -0.85 -84.40
C ASN A 11 36.57 -1.91 -83.38
N GLU A 12 37.02 -3.16 -83.49
CA GLU A 12 36.54 -4.26 -82.63
C GLU A 12 37.10 -4.19 -81.20
N TYR A 13 38.33 -3.67 -81.03
CA TYR A 13 38.93 -3.48 -79.70
C TYR A 13 38.30 -2.30 -78.94
N GLY A 14 37.92 -1.23 -79.63
CA GLY A 14 37.27 -0.06 -79.04
C GLY A 14 35.88 -0.36 -78.49
N GLU A 15 35.10 -1.20 -79.18
CA GLU A 15 33.78 -1.63 -78.71
C GLU A 15 33.86 -2.56 -77.49
N ARG A 16 34.85 -3.46 -77.45
CA ARG A 16 35.06 -4.35 -76.30
C ARG A 16 35.48 -3.59 -75.04
N ILE A 17 36.31 -2.56 -75.17
CA ILE A 17 36.72 -1.71 -74.05
C ILE A 17 35.53 -0.90 -73.52
N ARG A 18 34.73 -0.28 -74.40
CA ARG A 18 33.50 0.42 -73.98
C ARG A 18 32.48 -0.49 -73.31
N ALA A 19 32.32 -1.73 -73.78
CA ALA A 19 31.41 -2.69 -73.16
C ALA A 19 31.86 -3.12 -71.75
N LEU A 20 33.18 -3.17 -71.50
CA LEU A 20 33.75 -3.44 -70.18
C LEU A 20 33.60 -2.24 -69.25
N GLU A 21 33.82 -1.03 -69.74
CA GLU A 21 33.70 0.21 -68.96
C GLU A 21 32.26 0.46 -68.50
N VAL A 22 31.28 0.24 -69.37
CA VAL A 22 29.84 0.31 -69.04
C VAL A 22 29.41 -0.78 -68.05
N ARG A 23 30.04 -1.97 -68.08
CA ARG A 23 29.77 -3.03 -67.09
C ARG A 23 30.35 -2.70 -65.73
N ILE A 24 31.58 -2.18 -65.66
CA ILE A 24 32.24 -1.81 -64.41
C ILE A 24 31.49 -0.65 -63.74
N GLU A 25 31.08 0.37 -64.49
CA GLU A 25 30.35 1.53 -63.94
C GLU A 25 28.94 1.15 -63.44
N ASN A 26 28.27 0.21 -64.10
CA ASN A 26 27.00 -0.33 -63.64
C ASN A 26 27.14 -1.23 -62.41
N ASP A 27 28.22 -2.01 -62.31
CA ASP A 27 28.49 -2.85 -61.15
C ASP A 27 28.85 -1.98 -59.93
N GLU A 28 29.65 -0.92 -60.09
CA GLU A 28 29.98 0.04 -59.03
C GLU A 28 28.74 0.79 -58.49
N LYS A 29 27.86 1.26 -59.38
CA LYS A 29 26.56 1.85 -58.98
C LYS A 29 25.65 0.85 -58.26
N SER A 30 25.74 -0.43 -58.60
CA SER A 30 25.00 -1.53 -57.96
C SER A 30 25.55 -1.85 -56.57
N THR A 31 26.87 -1.97 -56.39
CA THR A 31 27.49 -2.19 -55.07
C THR A 31 27.28 -1.00 -54.15
N ILE A 32 27.43 0.24 -54.62
CA ILE A 32 27.21 1.45 -53.81
C ILE A 32 25.73 1.53 -53.38
N ARG A 33 24.77 1.21 -54.24
CA ARG A 33 23.35 1.10 -53.85
C ARG A 33 23.09 -0.01 -52.84
N ARG A 34 23.76 -1.16 -52.97
CA ARG A 34 23.65 -2.26 -51.99
C ARG A 34 24.23 -1.87 -50.62
N PHE A 35 25.37 -1.18 -50.57
CA PHE A 35 25.94 -0.66 -49.34
C PHE A 35 25.08 0.44 -48.72
N GLY A 36 24.50 1.33 -49.52
CA GLY A 36 23.55 2.35 -49.05
C GLY A 36 22.25 1.73 -48.49
N ALA A 37 21.72 0.70 -49.14
CA ALA A 37 20.55 -0.04 -48.67
C ALA A 37 20.85 -0.82 -47.37
N LEU A 38 22.02 -1.46 -47.27
CA LEU A 38 22.49 -2.14 -46.05
C LEU A 38 22.69 -1.14 -44.90
N GLY A 39 23.30 0.02 -45.17
CA GLY A 39 23.45 1.09 -44.18
C GLY A 39 22.11 1.62 -43.68
N GLY A 40 21.13 1.79 -44.59
CA GLY A 40 19.77 2.19 -44.23
C GLY A 40 19.04 1.15 -43.37
N ILE A 41 19.17 -0.14 -43.69
CA ILE A 41 18.58 -1.23 -42.88
C ILE A 41 19.24 -1.30 -41.49
N ILE A 42 20.57 -1.19 -41.42
CA ILE A 42 21.31 -1.18 -40.14
C ILE A 42 20.89 0.02 -39.29
N ALA A 43 20.76 1.20 -39.89
CA ALA A 43 20.29 2.42 -39.21
C ALA A 43 18.85 2.26 -38.69
N LEU A 44 17.97 1.63 -39.48
CA LEU A 44 16.59 1.37 -39.09
C LEU A 44 16.50 0.36 -37.94
N VAL A 45 17.30 -0.72 -37.97
CA VAL A 45 17.40 -1.69 -36.87
C VAL A 45 17.94 -1.02 -35.61
N LEU A 46 19.00 -0.20 -35.70
CA LEU A 46 19.54 0.56 -34.57
C LEU A 46 18.51 1.56 -34.00
N SER A 47 17.74 2.23 -34.85
CA SER A 47 16.67 3.14 -34.43
C SER A 47 15.54 2.40 -33.69
N ILE A 48 15.15 1.22 -34.16
CA ILE A 48 14.16 0.38 -33.48
C ILE A 48 14.69 -0.11 -32.13
N VAL A 49 15.94 -0.58 -32.06
CA VAL A 49 16.57 -1.04 -30.81
C VAL A 49 16.70 0.12 -29.81
N MET A 50 17.15 1.30 -30.25
CA MET A 50 17.21 2.48 -29.39
C MET A 50 15.82 2.95 -28.93
N GLY A 51 14.80 2.86 -29.78
CA GLY A 51 13.42 3.12 -29.41
C GLY A 51 12.92 2.16 -28.33
N PHE A 52 13.24 0.86 -28.46
CA PHE A 52 12.91 -0.15 -27.45
C PHE A 52 13.66 0.06 -26.13
N ILE A 53 14.94 0.43 -26.18
CA ILE A 53 15.72 0.76 -24.98
C ILE A 53 15.15 1.99 -24.28
N SER A 54 14.83 3.06 -25.03
CA SER A 54 14.19 4.26 -24.47
C SER A 54 12.81 3.97 -23.88
N PHE A 55 12.02 3.12 -24.53
CA PHE A 55 10.72 2.70 -24.02
C PHE A 55 10.87 1.85 -22.76
N ALA A 56 11.82 0.91 -22.74
CA ALA A 56 12.13 0.11 -21.56
C ALA A 56 12.64 0.98 -20.40
N ASP A 57 13.52 1.94 -20.67
CA ASP A 57 14.03 2.89 -19.66
C ASP A 57 12.89 3.72 -19.06
N ARG A 58 11.99 4.24 -19.90
CA ARG A 58 10.88 5.09 -19.44
C ARG A 58 9.75 4.32 -18.76
N VAL A 59 9.37 3.16 -19.27
CA VAL A 59 8.22 2.42 -18.73
C VAL A 59 8.63 1.50 -17.59
N TYR A 60 9.77 0.82 -17.71
CA TYR A 60 10.20 -0.14 -16.71
C TYR A 60 11.03 0.51 -15.62
N PHE A 61 12.08 1.27 -15.96
CA PHE A 61 12.99 1.79 -14.93
C PHE A 61 12.42 3.00 -14.19
N GLN A 62 11.75 3.93 -14.86
CA GLN A 62 11.07 5.04 -14.17
C GLN A 62 9.90 4.53 -13.32
N GLY A 63 9.07 3.61 -13.86
CA GLY A 63 7.94 3.04 -13.11
C GLY A 63 8.36 2.28 -11.85
N VAL A 64 9.47 1.52 -11.91
CA VAL A 64 10.04 0.84 -10.73
C VAL A 64 10.58 1.87 -9.74
N LYS A 65 11.29 2.90 -10.21
CA LYS A 65 11.86 3.95 -9.36
C LYS A 65 10.79 4.78 -8.65
N ASP A 66 9.71 5.12 -9.34
CA ASP A 66 8.59 5.88 -8.77
C ASP A 66 7.88 5.05 -7.70
N ARG A 67 7.64 3.74 -7.95
CA ARG A 67 7.11 2.82 -6.93
C ARG A 67 8.01 2.68 -5.72
N GLU A 68 9.32 2.54 -5.91
CA GLU A 68 10.27 2.48 -4.80
C GLU A 68 10.29 3.79 -3.99
N SER A 69 10.22 4.94 -4.67
CA SER A 69 10.13 6.25 -4.03
C SER A 69 8.86 6.39 -3.20
N SER A 70 7.70 6.06 -3.78
CA SER A 70 6.41 6.10 -3.07
C SER A 70 6.37 5.13 -1.89
N ARG A 71 7.02 3.96 -2.00
CA ARG A 71 7.17 3.01 -0.88
C ARG A 71 8.06 3.57 0.22
N ALA A 72 9.17 4.21 -0.12
CA ALA A 72 10.06 4.86 0.85
C ALA A 72 9.34 6.01 1.56
N GLU A 73 8.53 6.79 0.82
CA GLU A 73 7.70 7.86 1.38
C GLU A 73 6.65 7.32 2.35
N LEU A 74 5.93 6.25 1.98
CA LEU A 74 4.97 5.57 2.87
C LEU A 74 5.60 5.07 4.17
N ARG A 75 6.81 4.52 4.08
CA ARG A 75 7.60 4.11 5.27
C ARG A 75 8.00 5.29 6.14
N ALA A 76 8.42 6.39 5.54
CA ALA A 76 8.74 7.60 6.27
C ALA A 76 7.50 8.16 6.99
N ILE A 77 6.34 8.14 6.32
CA ILE A 77 5.07 8.58 6.91
C ILE A 77 4.70 7.74 8.13
N THR A 78 4.73 6.41 8.00
CA THR A 78 4.37 5.50 9.11
C THR A 78 5.34 5.60 10.29
N ALA A 79 6.65 5.74 10.02
CA ALA A 79 7.65 6.01 11.04
C ALA A 79 7.38 7.35 11.75
N ARG A 80 7.03 8.39 10.99
CA ARG A 80 6.72 9.72 11.53
C ARG A 80 5.47 9.71 12.41
N ILE A 81 4.41 9.05 11.98
CA ILE A 81 3.19 8.84 12.78
C ILE A 81 3.54 8.15 14.11
N THR A 82 4.37 7.11 14.06
CA THR A 82 4.81 6.36 15.26
C THR A 82 5.62 7.24 16.20
N GLU A 83 6.53 8.08 15.66
CA GLU A 83 7.31 9.05 16.43
C GLU A 83 6.41 10.08 17.13
N ILE A 84 5.39 10.60 16.44
CA ILE A 84 4.41 11.53 17.02
C ILE A 84 3.67 10.86 18.18
N ASN A 85 3.19 9.62 17.99
CA ASN A 85 2.51 8.88 19.05
C ASN A 85 3.38 8.67 20.28
N TRP A 86 4.65 8.31 20.08
CA TRP A 86 5.61 8.16 21.17
C TRP A 86 5.82 9.47 21.93
N LYS A 87 5.98 10.59 21.21
CA LYS A 87 6.12 11.93 21.83
C LYS A 87 4.88 12.34 22.63
N LEU A 88 3.69 12.04 22.13
CA LEU A 88 2.45 12.33 22.84
C LEU A 88 2.31 11.47 24.11
N LEU A 89 2.72 10.21 24.05
CA LEU A 89 2.74 9.32 25.21
C LEU A 89 3.76 9.77 26.27
N SER A 90 4.96 10.17 25.84
CA SER A 90 6.04 10.58 26.74
C SER A 90 5.80 11.94 27.41
N ASN A 91 4.97 12.80 26.81
CA ASN A 91 4.64 14.13 27.33
C ASN A 91 3.35 14.14 28.17
N SER A 92 3.07 13.07 28.91
CA SER A 92 1.81 12.77 29.59
C SER A 92 1.47 13.63 30.82
N ASP A 93 2.04 14.84 30.96
CA ASP A 93 1.48 15.88 31.82
C ASP A 93 0.19 16.43 31.18
N LEU A 94 -0.88 15.64 31.32
CA LEU A 94 -2.17 15.75 30.63
C LEU A 94 -2.96 17.03 30.96
N ASN A 95 -2.55 17.78 31.97
CA ASN A 95 -3.28 18.97 32.46
C ASN A 95 -2.67 20.31 32.08
N SER A 96 -1.54 20.36 31.36
CA SER A 96 -0.98 21.63 30.92
C SER A 96 -1.64 22.10 29.61
N ALA A 97 -1.97 23.39 29.50
CA ALA A 97 -2.45 24.00 28.26
C ALA A 97 -1.47 23.78 27.10
N ALA A 98 -0.17 23.69 27.41
CA ALA A 98 0.88 23.37 26.45
C ALA A 98 0.73 21.94 25.90
N SER A 99 0.45 20.95 26.74
CA SER A 99 0.24 19.55 26.33
C SER A 99 -0.98 19.43 25.40
N GLN A 100 -2.05 20.16 25.68
CA GLN A 100 -3.23 20.20 24.80
C GLN A 100 -2.92 20.86 23.44
N ALA A 101 -2.15 21.95 23.43
CA ALA A 101 -1.74 22.62 22.19
C ALA A 101 -0.83 21.71 21.33
N ILE A 102 0.13 21.03 21.97
CA ILE A 102 1.01 20.05 21.30
C ILE A 102 0.17 18.91 20.70
N SER A 103 -0.79 18.36 21.45
CA SER A 103 -1.69 17.32 20.96
C SER A 103 -2.50 17.76 19.75
N LYS A 104 -3.03 18.99 19.74
CA LYS A 104 -3.78 19.53 18.59
C LYS A 104 -2.91 19.66 17.34
N VAL A 105 -1.70 20.21 17.47
CA VAL A 105 -0.77 20.35 16.33
C VAL A 105 -0.33 18.99 15.81
N ALA A 106 0.04 18.08 16.71
CA ALA A 106 0.41 16.71 16.38
C ALA A 106 -0.72 15.96 15.66
N ASN A 107 -1.97 16.12 16.10
CA ASN A 107 -3.12 15.53 15.45
C ASN A 107 -3.37 16.12 14.06
N GLY A 108 -3.17 17.43 13.87
CA GLY A 108 -3.22 18.06 12.54
C GLY A 108 -2.16 17.50 11.58
N GLU A 109 -0.94 17.30 12.06
CA GLU A 109 0.14 16.66 11.29
C GLU A 109 -0.20 15.20 10.95
N LYS A 110 -0.76 14.43 11.89
CA LYS A 110 -1.17 13.04 11.64
C LYS A 110 -2.26 12.95 10.56
N VAL A 111 -3.24 13.85 10.55
CA VAL A 111 -4.28 13.86 9.50
C VAL A 111 -3.66 14.05 8.11
N SER A 112 -2.77 15.04 7.94
CA SER A 112 -2.15 15.29 6.63
C SER A 112 -1.29 14.11 6.18
N LEU A 113 -0.56 13.48 7.11
CA LEU A 113 0.21 12.27 6.86
C LEU A 113 -0.66 11.09 6.42
N ILE A 114 -1.82 10.88 7.05
CA ILE A 114 -2.76 9.79 6.69
C ILE A 114 -3.37 10.02 5.30
N VAL A 115 -3.77 11.25 4.99
CA VAL A 115 -4.29 11.60 3.65
C VAL A 115 -3.24 11.30 2.60
N ARG A 116 -1.99 11.75 2.83
CA ARG A 116 -0.87 11.48 1.93
C ARG A 116 -0.58 9.98 1.79
N ALA A 117 -0.62 9.24 2.90
CA ALA A 117 -0.46 7.79 2.86
C ALA A 117 -1.57 7.11 2.05
N ASN A 118 -2.82 7.58 2.14
CA ASN A 118 -3.92 7.02 1.36
C ASN A 118 -3.76 7.28 -0.14
N GLU A 119 -3.33 8.47 -0.55
CA GLU A 119 -3.00 8.78 -1.96
C GLU A 119 -1.93 7.83 -2.51
N LEU A 120 -0.86 7.60 -1.74
CA LEU A 120 0.23 6.72 -2.16
C LEU A 120 -0.15 5.22 -2.11
N SER A 121 -1.10 4.83 -1.24
CA SER A 121 -1.46 3.42 -1.04
C SER A 121 -2.49 2.86 -2.01
N GLU A 122 -3.18 3.70 -2.79
CA GLU A 122 -4.07 3.26 -3.87
C GLU A 122 -3.36 2.31 -4.83
N GLU A 123 -2.06 2.54 -5.07
CA GLU A 123 -1.24 1.69 -5.93
C GLU A 123 -0.40 0.64 -5.17
N LEU A 124 -0.14 0.86 -3.87
CA LEU A 124 0.91 0.14 -3.11
C LEU A 124 0.43 -0.58 -1.85
N SER A 125 -0.87 -0.64 -1.58
CA SER A 125 -1.40 -1.29 -0.37
C SER A 125 -0.93 -2.76 -0.18
N TYR A 126 -0.69 -3.48 -1.28
CA TYR A 126 -0.11 -4.84 -1.25
C TYR A 126 1.40 -4.89 -0.99
N ASP A 127 2.12 -3.78 -1.04
CA ASP A 127 3.57 -3.72 -0.80
C ASP A 127 3.96 -3.29 0.64
N LEU A 128 2.97 -2.80 1.39
CA LEU A 128 3.13 -2.40 2.79
C LEU A 128 3.32 -3.61 3.72
N GLY A 129 4.20 -3.47 4.70
CA GLY A 129 4.36 -4.43 5.79
C GLY A 129 3.15 -4.45 6.73
N PHE A 130 3.06 -5.51 7.53
CA PHE A 130 1.98 -5.67 8.51
C PHE A 130 1.88 -4.49 9.49
N ALA A 131 3.00 -4.08 10.09
CA ALA A 131 3.04 -2.99 11.08
C ALA A 131 2.57 -1.65 10.48
N GLU A 132 2.96 -1.37 9.23
CA GLU A 132 2.55 -0.17 8.51
C GLU A 132 1.03 -0.16 8.30
N LEU A 133 0.45 -1.29 7.90
CA LEU A 133 -1.00 -1.43 7.69
C LEU A 133 -1.79 -1.26 8.99
N ILE A 134 -1.32 -1.81 10.11
CA ILE A 134 -1.98 -1.65 11.42
C ILE A 134 -1.92 -0.21 11.89
N VAL A 135 -0.75 0.45 11.82
CA VAL A 135 -0.61 1.85 12.23
C VAL A 135 -1.54 2.73 11.39
N LEU A 136 -1.52 2.58 10.07
CA LEU A 136 -2.39 3.36 9.19
C LEU A 136 -3.88 3.06 9.47
N SER A 137 -4.25 1.79 9.68
CA SER A 137 -5.62 1.42 10.03
C SER A 137 -6.08 2.06 11.35
N ALA A 138 -5.26 1.97 12.39
CA ALA A 138 -5.55 2.51 13.71
C ALA A 138 -5.73 4.04 13.65
N GLU A 139 -4.83 4.71 12.95
CA GLU A 139 -4.86 6.16 12.88
C GLU A 139 -5.96 6.69 11.99
N SER A 140 -6.22 6.07 10.84
CA SER A 140 -7.38 6.41 10.02
C SER A 140 -8.68 6.30 10.82
N LEU A 141 -8.82 5.28 11.66
CA LEU A 141 -9.98 5.11 12.53
C LEU A 141 -10.08 6.24 13.58
N ASN A 142 -8.98 6.62 14.22
CA ASN A 142 -8.95 7.70 15.23
C ASN A 142 -9.40 9.05 14.66
N PHE A 143 -9.24 9.28 13.36
CA PHE A 143 -9.67 10.50 12.66
C PHE A 143 -11.00 10.35 11.90
N GLY A 144 -11.74 9.26 12.13
CA GLY A 144 -13.04 9.02 11.49
C GLY A 144 -12.98 8.64 10.01
N MET A 145 -11.80 8.33 9.47
CA MET A 145 -11.60 7.84 8.10
C MET A 145 -11.88 6.33 8.03
N ASN A 146 -13.11 5.95 8.34
CA ASN A 146 -13.51 4.55 8.56
C ASN A 146 -13.31 3.67 7.31
N GLU A 147 -13.54 4.20 6.11
CA GLU A 147 -13.32 3.46 4.86
C GLU A 147 -11.86 3.12 4.62
N VAL A 148 -10.98 4.09 4.85
CA VAL A 148 -9.52 3.95 4.73
C VAL A 148 -9.01 2.95 5.76
N ALA A 149 -9.50 3.03 7.00
CA ALA A 149 -9.20 2.05 8.05
C ALA A 149 -9.62 0.63 7.63
N ARG A 150 -10.86 0.45 7.11
CA ARG A 150 -11.35 -0.84 6.59
C ARG A 150 -10.46 -1.40 5.48
N LYS A 151 -10.02 -0.55 4.55
CA LYS A 151 -9.12 -0.94 3.44
C LYS A 151 -7.82 -1.52 4.00
N TYR A 152 -7.14 -0.81 4.89
CA TYR A 152 -5.88 -1.27 5.46
C TYR A 152 -6.04 -2.53 6.33
N ALA A 153 -7.05 -2.58 7.19
CA ALA A 153 -7.33 -3.73 8.05
C ALA A 153 -7.56 -5.01 7.22
N ARG A 154 -8.35 -4.93 6.14
CA ARG A 154 -8.60 -6.09 5.25
C ARG A 154 -7.33 -6.61 4.59
N VAL A 155 -6.44 -5.72 4.16
CA VAL A 155 -5.16 -6.12 3.56
C VAL A 155 -4.25 -6.76 4.62
N ALA A 156 -4.23 -6.21 5.84
CA ALA A 156 -3.46 -6.77 6.95
C ALA A 156 -3.91 -8.18 7.35
N ILE A 157 -5.23 -8.43 7.44
CA ILE A 157 -5.80 -9.76 7.72
C ILE A 157 -5.33 -10.79 6.68
N LYS A 158 -5.35 -10.42 5.39
CA LYS A 158 -4.97 -11.33 4.30
C LYS A 158 -3.48 -11.64 4.25
N LYS A 159 -2.64 -10.71 4.73
CA LYS A 159 -1.17 -10.83 4.64
C LYS A 159 -0.54 -11.59 5.80
N SER A 160 -1.15 -11.54 6.98
CA SER A 160 -0.56 -12.13 8.17
C SER A 160 -1.09 -13.53 8.41
N GLU A 161 -0.19 -14.48 8.65
CA GLU A 161 -0.54 -15.80 9.17
C GLU A 161 -0.39 -15.88 10.69
N ILE A 162 0.28 -14.89 11.30
CA ILE A 162 0.55 -14.83 12.74
C ILE A 162 -0.77 -14.52 13.48
N PRO A 163 -1.23 -15.37 14.42
CA PRO A 163 -2.51 -15.19 15.10
C PRO A 163 -2.68 -13.83 15.77
N ALA A 164 -1.67 -13.33 16.48
CA ALA A 164 -1.72 -12.01 17.13
C ALA A 164 -2.01 -10.89 16.13
N PHE A 165 -1.32 -10.93 15.00
CA PHE A 165 -1.45 -9.94 13.95
C PHE A 165 -2.79 -10.02 13.21
N ARG A 166 -3.30 -11.24 12.99
CA ARG A 166 -4.64 -11.45 12.42
C ARG A 166 -5.74 -10.96 13.36
N SER A 167 -5.65 -11.32 14.65
CA SER A 167 -6.56 -10.86 15.71
C SER A 167 -6.61 -9.34 15.75
N GLU A 168 -5.45 -8.69 15.80
CA GLU A 168 -5.32 -7.24 15.85
C GLU A 168 -5.91 -6.55 14.59
N SER A 169 -5.66 -7.11 13.41
CA SER A 169 -6.23 -6.56 12.17
C SER A 169 -7.74 -6.72 12.12
N ALA A 170 -8.26 -7.87 12.55
CA ALA A 170 -9.69 -8.13 12.65
C ALA A 170 -10.35 -7.18 13.66
N ARG A 171 -9.70 -6.89 14.79
CA ARG A 171 -10.15 -5.88 15.77
C ARG A 171 -10.34 -4.51 15.12
N TYR A 172 -9.34 -4.01 14.38
CA TYR A 172 -9.48 -2.72 13.69
C TYR A 172 -10.54 -2.74 12.59
N LEU A 173 -10.69 -3.85 11.85
CA LEU A 173 -11.77 -4.02 10.88
C LEU A 173 -13.14 -3.94 11.58
N ALA A 174 -13.32 -4.64 12.69
CA ALA A 174 -14.57 -4.62 13.46
C ALA A 174 -14.88 -3.21 13.96
N ARG A 175 -13.93 -2.52 14.60
CA ARG A 175 -14.13 -1.13 15.06
C ARG A 175 -14.54 -0.19 13.94
N SER A 176 -13.92 -0.32 12.76
CA SER A 176 -14.26 0.52 11.61
C SER A 176 -15.63 0.22 10.98
N LEU A 177 -16.19 -0.98 11.22
CA LEU A 177 -17.57 -1.32 10.86
C LEU A 177 -18.58 -0.85 11.92
N PHE A 178 -18.17 -0.81 13.20
CA PHE A 178 -18.97 -0.24 14.29
C PHE A 178 -19.02 1.29 14.23
N ALA A 179 -17.97 1.94 13.72
CA ALA A 179 -17.89 3.38 13.64
C ALA A 179 -19.06 3.94 12.80
N PRO A 180 -19.67 5.07 13.22
CA PRO A 180 -20.78 5.67 12.50
C PRO A 180 -20.33 6.23 11.14
N GLY A 181 -21.24 6.22 10.17
CA GLY A 181 -21.00 6.75 8.82
C GLY A 181 -21.22 5.72 7.71
N GLU A 182 -20.70 6.03 6.52
CA GLU A 182 -20.90 5.21 5.33
C GLU A 182 -20.28 3.81 5.51
N GLY A 183 -21.10 2.79 5.26
CA GLY A 183 -20.71 1.39 5.41
C GLY A 183 -20.51 0.92 6.86
N SER A 184 -21.06 1.66 7.83
CA SER A 184 -21.31 1.14 9.18
C SER A 184 -22.21 -0.10 9.10
N ASP A 185 -21.82 -1.16 9.80
CA ASP A 185 -22.53 -2.44 9.85
C ASP A 185 -22.24 -3.10 11.21
N PRO A 186 -22.98 -2.73 12.27
CA PRO A 186 -22.75 -3.23 13.63
C PRO A 186 -22.89 -4.75 13.74
N GLU A 187 -23.82 -5.38 13.02
CA GLU A 187 -23.98 -6.84 13.06
C GLU A 187 -22.76 -7.56 12.49
N LYS A 188 -22.26 -7.08 11.34
CA LYS A 188 -21.02 -7.61 10.80
C LYS A 188 -19.84 -7.30 11.72
N ALA A 189 -19.80 -6.13 12.32
CA ALA A 189 -18.74 -5.75 13.24
C ALA A 189 -18.66 -6.71 14.44
N ARG A 190 -19.79 -7.07 15.06
CA ARG A 190 -19.87 -8.11 16.11
C ARG A 190 -19.31 -9.45 15.64
N SER A 191 -19.65 -9.88 14.42
CA SER A 191 -19.13 -11.13 13.86
C SER A 191 -17.61 -11.12 13.70
N VAL A 192 -17.05 -9.98 13.28
CA VAL A 192 -15.60 -9.80 13.09
C VAL A 192 -14.88 -9.68 14.45
N PHE A 193 -15.48 -9.04 15.45
CA PHE A 193 -14.95 -9.05 16.82
C PHE A 193 -14.89 -10.47 17.38
N ARG A 194 -15.96 -11.26 17.22
CA ARG A 194 -15.96 -12.67 17.62
C ARG A 194 -14.88 -13.47 16.91
N GLU A 195 -14.67 -13.23 15.62
CA GLU A 195 -13.55 -13.85 14.87
C GLU A 195 -12.19 -13.43 15.44
N SER A 196 -11.97 -12.14 15.70
CA SER A 196 -10.74 -11.60 16.30
C SER A 196 -10.43 -12.30 17.63
N ILE A 197 -11.40 -12.33 18.53
CA ILE A 197 -11.29 -12.99 19.84
C ILE A 197 -10.99 -14.48 19.68
N ALA A 198 -11.70 -15.19 18.80
CA ALA A 198 -11.49 -16.62 18.57
C ALA A 198 -10.08 -16.94 18.01
N ILE A 199 -9.52 -16.07 17.17
CA ILE A 199 -8.15 -16.20 16.66
C ILE A 199 -7.13 -16.07 17.81
N GLY A 200 -7.29 -15.07 18.67
CA GLY A 200 -6.34 -14.79 19.74
C GLY A 200 -6.44 -15.75 20.93
N SER A 201 -7.66 -16.02 21.42
CA SER A 201 -7.92 -16.85 22.62
C SER A 201 -7.50 -18.32 22.47
N ARG A 202 -7.60 -18.87 21.25
CA ARG A 202 -7.20 -20.26 20.96
C ARG A 202 -5.70 -20.44 20.79
N SER A 203 -4.93 -19.35 20.78
CA SER A 203 -3.49 -19.39 20.58
C SER A 203 -2.76 -19.60 21.90
N LEU A 204 -1.66 -20.37 21.88
CA LEU A 204 -0.73 -20.50 23.00
C LEU A 204 0.22 -19.29 23.11
N ASP A 205 0.24 -18.43 22.09
CA ASP A 205 1.06 -17.21 22.07
C ASP A 205 0.44 -16.11 22.93
N LEU A 206 1.20 -15.59 23.89
CA LEU A 206 0.78 -14.51 24.78
C LEU A 206 0.39 -13.26 23.99
N ALA A 207 1.10 -12.91 22.91
CA ALA A 207 0.77 -11.73 22.12
C ALA A 207 -0.61 -11.86 21.46
N ALA A 208 -0.98 -13.07 21.06
CA ALA A 208 -2.30 -13.35 20.50
C ALA A 208 -3.41 -13.29 21.56
N GLN A 209 -3.14 -13.77 22.77
CA GLN A 209 -4.07 -13.65 23.90
C GLN A 209 -4.30 -12.17 24.27
N TYR A 210 -3.24 -11.36 24.34
CA TYR A 210 -3.35 -9.91 24.55
C TYR A 210 -4.15 -9.22 23.43
N ALA A 211 -3.99 -9.63 22.18
CA ALA A 211 -4.78 -9.08 21.07
C ALA A 211 -6.28 -9.41 21.21
N ALA A 212 -6.64 -10.61 21.69
CA ALA A 212 -8.02 -10.97 21.99
C ALA A 212 -8.59 -10.13 23.14
N GLN A 213 -7.82 -9.90 24.21
CA GLN A 213 -8.24 -9.04 25.32
C GLN A 213 -8.53 -7.61 24.83
N ASN A 214 -7.67 -7.03 23.99
CA ASN A 214 -7.92 -5.73 23.38
C ASN A 214 -9.18 -5.73 22.49
N ALA A 215 -9.48 -6.84 21.81
CA ALA A 215 -10.68 -6.99 21.01
C ALA A 215 -11.95 -6.97 21.87
N TYR A 216 -11.95 -7.66 23.03
CA TYR A 216 -13.05 -7.55 24.01
C TYR A 216 -13.25 -6.10 24.45
N VAL A 217 -12.18 -5.42 24.86
CA VAL A 217 -12.23 -4.02 25.35
C VAL A 217 -12.89 -3.11 24.31
N ASP A 218 -12.43 -3.16 23.06
CA ASP A 218 -12.98 -2.31 22.01
C ASP A 218 -14.40 -2.69 21.61
N TRP A 219 -14.77 -3.97 21.69
CA TRP A 219 -16.14 -4.39 21.42
C TRP A 219 -17.08 -3.85 22.50
N ILE A 220 -16.73 -4.01 23.77
CA ILE A 220 -17.48 -3.46 24.92
C ILE A 220 -17.66 -1.95 24.74
N ILE A 221 -16.57 -1.20 24.48
CA ILE A 221 -16.65 0.25 24.25
C ILE A 221 -17.57 0.59 23.08
N SER A 222 -17.52 -0.20 22.00
CA SER A 222 -18.36 0.00 20.82
C SER A 222 -19.84 -0.20 21.15
N GLU A 223 -20.21 -1.27 21.86
CA GLU A 223 -21.60 -1.52 22.27
C GLU A 223 -22.12 -0.44 23.22
N VAL A 224 -21.32 -0.03 24.21
CA VAL A 224 -21.68 1.07 25.14
C VAL A 224 -21.92 2.37 24.39
N SER A 225 -21.05 2.72 23.44
CA SER A 225 -21.21 3.94 22.64
C SER A 225 -22.53 3.96 21.85
N HIS A 226 -23.05 2.78 21.49
CA HIS A 226 -24.32 2.57 20.82
C HIS A 226 -25.51 2.36 21.77
N GLY A 227 -25.28 2.28 23.08
CA GLY A 227 -26.32 2.09 24.10
C GLY A 227 -26.74 0.62 24.34
N ASN A 228 -25.99 -0.36 23.82
CA ASN A 228 -26.28 -1.78 24.02
C ASN A 228 -25.62 -2.30 25.30
N CYS A 229 -26.09 -1.80 26.44
CA CYS A 229 -25.44 -1.99 27.73
C CYS A 229 -25.46 -3.45 28.22
N ASP A 230 -26.57 -4.17 27.99
CA ASP A 230 -26.69 -5.59 28.37
C ASP A 230 -25.65 -6.45 27.64
N VAL A 231 -25.50 -6.23 26.32
CA VAL A 231 -24.50 -6.92 25.51
C VAL A 231 -23.08 -6.59 25.98
N ALA A 232 -22.83 -5.33 26.33
CA ALA A 232 -21.54 -4.90 26.84
C ALA A 232 -21.20 -5.56 28.19
N GLN A 233 -22.20 -5.76 29.06
CA GLN A 233 -22.05 -6.44 30.33
C GLN A 233 -21.79 -7.94 30.14
N ASP A 234 -22.58 -8.62 29.29
CA ASP A 234 -22.37 -10.03 28.95
C ASP A 234 -20.95 -10.27 28.40
N LEU A 235 -20.47 -9.40 27.51
CA LEU A 235 -19.12 -9.46 26.96
C LEU A 235 -18.03 -9.24 28.01
N LEU A 236 -18.28 -8.41 29.02
CA LEU A 236 -17.34 -8.20 30.12
C LEU A 236 -17.22 -9.46 30.98
N ASP A 237 -18.35 -10.10 31.29
CA ASP A 237 -18.39 -11.33 32.08
C ASP A 237 -17.76 -12.51 31.31
N GLU A 238 -17.98 -12.58 29.99
CA GLU A 238 -17.27 -13.50 29.08
C GLU A 238 -15.76 -13.24 29.12
N ALA A 239 -15.32 -11.98 29.00
CA ALA A 239 -13.90 -11.64 29.00
C ALA A 239 -13.21 -12.02 30.33
N ILE A 240 -13.86 -11.80 31.47
CA ILE A 240 -13.32 -12.17 32.79
C ILE A 240 -13.21 -13.69 32.92
N SER A 241 -14.25 -14.43 32.50
CA SER A 241 -14.31 -15.89 32.66
C SER A 241 -13.44 -16.66 31.68
N GLU A 242 -13.40 -16.28 30.40
CA GLU A 242 -12.72 -17.04 29.34
C GLU A 242 -11.26 -16.60 29.10
N SER A 243 -10.98 -15.30 29.18
CA SER A 243 -9.68 -14.75 28.76
C SER A 243 -8.72 -14.49 29.92
N GLY A 244 -9.12 -14.84 31.15
CA GLY A 244 -8.35 -14.61 32.36
C GLY A 244 -7.97 -13.15 32.54
N LEU A 245 -8.81 -12.24 32.02
CA LEU A 245 -8.68 -10.80 32.17
C LEU A 245 -8.77 -10.54 33.69
N GLN A 246 -7.61 -10.55 34.36
CA GLN A 246 -7.54 -10.26 35.79
C GLN A 246 -8.22 -8.91 36.03
N GLU A 247 -8.81 -8.73 37.21
CA GLU A 247 -9.36 -7.46 37.71
C GLU A 247 -8.28 -6.37 37.70
N THR A 248 -8.02 -5.87 36.51
CA THR A 248 -7.01 -4.88 36.19
C THR A 248 -7.71 -3.56 36.04
N THR A 249 -6.92 -2.49 35.98
CA THR A 249 -7.39 -1.13 35.72
C THR A 249 -8.31 -1.03 34.49
N VAL A 250 -8.17 -1.92 33.50
CA VAL A 250 -9.02 -1.99 32.31
C VAL A 250 -10.44 -2.46 32.65
N VAL A 251 -10.60 -3.51 33.47
CA VAL A 251 -11.93 -3.98 33.94
C VAL A 251 -12.61 -2.90 34.78
N TYR A 252 -11.87 -2.26 35.69
CA TYR A 252 -12.41 -1.14 36.49
C TYR A 252 -12.76 0.07 35.63
N PHE A 253 -11.96 0.41 34.62
CA PHE A 253 -12.25 1.48 33.68
C PHE A 253 -13.48 1.16 32.83
N LEU A 254 -13.64 -0.08 32.37
CA LEU A 254 -14.80 -0.51 31.60
C LEU A 254 -16.07 -0.51 32.46
N LYS A 255 -16.03 -1.06 33.68
CA LYS A 255 -17.15 -0.99 34.65
C LYS A 255 -17.52 0.45 34.99
N GLY A 256 -16.52 1.30 35.27
CA GLY A 256 -16.74 2.71 35.53
C GLY A 256 -17.31 3.47 34.32
N SER A 257 -16.86 3.14 33.09
CA SER A 257 -17.37 3.73 31.85
C SER A 257 -18.80 3.29 31.54
N LEU A 258 -19.16 2.03 31.84
CA LEU A 258 -20.53 1.53 31.75
C LEU A 258 -21.45 2.38 32.65
N VAL A 259 -21.11 2.46 33.94
CA VAL A 259 -21.88 3.21 34.95
C VAL A 259 -21.99 4.71 34.65
N THR A 260 -20.90 5.36 34.21
CA THR A 260 -20.84 6.82 34.01
C THR A 260 -21.33 7.30 32.65
N SER A 261 -21.55 6.41 31.68
CA SER A 261 -21.91 6.79 30.30
C SER A 261 -23.27 7.51 30.17
N GLY A 262 -24.09 7.56 31.23
CA GLY A 262 -25.44 8.12 31.21
C GLY A 262 -26.43 7.37 30.29
N LYS A 263 -25.92 6.46 29.45
CA LYS A 263 -26.68 5.55 28.58
C LYS A 263 -26.93 4.20 29.24
N CYS A 264 -26.14 3.83 30.26
CA CYS A 264 -26.23 2.55 30.97
C CYS A 264 -26.39 2.74 32.50
N SER A 265 -27.13 3.76 32.94
CA SER A 265 -27.31 4.10 34.36
C SER A 265 -27.98 3.02 35.21
N ASP A 266 -28.65 2.05 34.58
CA ASP A 266 -29.44 1.03 35.27
C ASP A 266 -28.58 -0.17 35.78
N LEU A 267 -27.27 -0.17 35.49
CA LEU A 267 -26.33 -1.22 35.91
C LEU A 267 -25.78 -1.02 37.34
N GLU A 268 -26.15 0.03 38.06
CA GLU A 268 -25.70 0.27 39.45
C GLU A 268 -26.36 -0.66 40.50
N GLY A 269 -27.23 -1.59 40.10
CA GLY A 269 -28.14 -2.31 41.01
C GLY A 269 -27.99 -3.84 41.14
N SER A 270 -26.99 -4.48 40.53
CA SER A 270 -26.81 -5.95 40.55
C SER A 270 -25.52 -6.41 41.19
#